data_AF-A0A3Q7GTB4-F1
#
_entry.id   AF-A0A3Q7GTB4-F1
#
_cell.length_a   1.000
_cell.length_b   1.000
_cell.length_c   1.000
_cell.angle_alpha   90.00
_cell.angle_beta   90.00
_cell.angle_gamma   90.00
#
_symmetry.space_group_name_H-M   'P 1'
#
loop_
_entity.id
_entity.type
_entity.pdbx_description
1 polymer ?
#
loop_
_entity_poly.entity_id
_entity_poly.type
_entity_poly.pdbx_seq_one_letter_code
_entity_poly.pdbx_strand_id
1 'polypeptide(L)'
;MVDIEWHKKVVPMVGRILRVEHLAEKILDKVLEEKYNREIMQSAEAKPLYISTTFLVMANKVVAFKSMVACRSGLAINTEVTKKEAEEGLNDVLRAGNPLRISNKSFIDYIFMHALEVAQSYDLPMQIHMGFGDKDFDMMLANPLYLHNLLEDKRFNDSRLVLLHASYPFSKEASHLASAYPQVYLDFGFAIPKLSFHGMISSVKELLKLAPMNKVMFSTDAIAFAEAFYLGLAKLELILYP
;
A
#
# COMPACT_ATOMS: atom_id res chain seq x y z
N MET A 1 15.81 4.68 12.38
CA MET A 1 15.70 3.59 11.39
C MET A 1 17.05 3.44 10.74
N VAL A 2 17.57 2.22 10.66
CA VAL A 2 18.90 1.97 10.06
C VAL A 2 18.79 2.10 8.54
N ASP A 3 19.81 2.65 7.89
CA ASP A 3 19.80 2.87 6.45
C ASP A 3 19.95 1.55 5.66
N ILE A 4 19.50 1.57 4.40
CA ILE A 4 19.55 0.42 3.49
C ILE A 4 20.97 -0.12 3.29
N GLU A 5 21.99 0.75 3.33
CA GLU A 5 23.40 0.36 3.22
C GLU A 5 23.87 -0.52 4.38
N TRP A 6 23.24 -0.40 5.55
CA TRP A 6 23.51 -1.31 6.65
C TRP A 6 22.94 -2.70 6.39
N HIS A 7 21.71 -2.78 5.87
CA HIS A 7 21.07 -4.06 5.56
C HIS A 7 21.83 -4.86 4.50
N LYS A 8 22.45 -4.18 3.52
CA LYS A 8 23.30 -4.82 2.50
C LYS A 8 24.52 -5.56 3.06
N LYS A 9 24.92 -5.28 4.31
CA LYS A 9 26.03 -5.98 4.98
C LYS A 9 25.64 -7.36 5.51
N VAL A 10 24.34 -7.62 5.69
CA VAL A 10 23.83 -8.82 6.37
C VAL A 10 22.94 -9.69 5.51
N VAL A 11 22.41 -9.18 4.38
CA VAL A 11 21.60 -9.94 3.43
C VAL A 11 22.04 -9.70 1.99
N PRO A 12 21.89 -10.70 1.09
CA PRO A 12 22.43 -10.63 -0.27
C PRO A 12 21.72 -9.62 -1.18
N MET A 13 20.46 -9.29 -0.90
CA MET A 13 19.68 -8.35 -1.70
C MET A 13 18.80 -7.50 -0.79
N VAL A 14 18.74 -6.19 -1.08
CA VAL A 14 17.87 -5.24 -0.36
C VAL A 14 17.27 -4.26 -1.36
N GLY A 15 15.94 -4.13 -1.33
CA GLY A 15 15.19 -3.14 -2.09
C GLY A 15 14.38 -2.24 -1.16
N ARG A 16 14.19 -0.98 -1.55
CA ARG A 16 13.33 -0.05 -0.81
C ARG A 16 11.92 -0.07 -1.40
N ILE A 17 10.91 -0.15 -0.53
CA ILE A 17 9.50 0.04 -0.90
C ILE A 17 9.07 1.42 -0.44
N LEU A 18 8.50 2.22 -1.34
CA LEU A 18 8.01 3.57 -1.04
C LEU A 18 6.63 3.50 -0.38
N ARG A 19 6.50 3.98 0.87
CA ARG A 19 5.19 4.14 1.52
C ARG A 19 4.56 5.47 1.11
N VAL A 20 3.48 5.42 0.34
CA VAL A 20 2.85 6.58 -0.34
C VAL A 20 2.41 7.63 0.66
N GLU A 21 1.54 7.28 1.60
CA GLU A 21 0.95 8.23 2.55
C GLU A 21 2.01 8.77 3.50
N HIS A 22 2.95 7.94 3.94
CA HIS A 22 4.04 8.33 4.85
C HIS A 22 5.00 9.33 4.20
N LEU A 23 5.32 9.16 2.91
CA LEU A 23 6.12 10.13 2.18
C LEU A 23 5.35 11.44 1.99
N ALA A 24 4.06 11.38 1.65
CA ALA A 24 3.21 12.56 1.53
C ALA A 24 3.12 13.32 2.87
N GLU A 25 2.88 12.64 4.00
CA GLU A 25 2.87 13.22 5.34
C GLU A 25 4.21 13.92 5.64
N LYS A 26 5.35 13.26 5.39
CA LYS A 26 6.69 13.86 5.58
C LYS A 26 6.95 15.09 4.71
N ILE A 27 6.46 15.11 3.48
CA ILE A 27 6.58 16.26 2.60
C ILE A 27 5.78 17.42 3.18
N LEU A 28 4.54 17.17 3.62
CA LEU A 28 3.69 18.19 4.21
C LEU A 28 4.26 18.73 5.52
N ASP A 29 4.77 17.87 6.40
CA ASP A 29 5.45 18.28 7.65
C ASP A 29 6.62 19.23 7.36
N LYS A 30 7.50 18.86 6.43
CA LYS A 30 8.63 19.72 6.04
C LYS A 30 8.17 21.07 5.49
N VAL A 31 7.12 21.08 4.66
CA VAL A 31 6.56 22.31 4.10
C VAL A 31 5.94 23.19 5.19
N LEU A 32 5.41 22.61 6.28
CA LEU A 32 4.90 23.36 7.43
C LEU A 32 6.02 23.89 8.33
N GLU A 33 7.11 23.14 8.50
CA GLU A 33 8.30 23.55 9.27
C GLU A 33 9.11 24.66 8.55
N GLU A 34 9.29 24.52 7.23
CA GLU A 34 10.02 25.47 6.39
C GLU A 34 9.17 26.72 6.11
N LYS A 35 9.03 27.60 7.10
CA LYS A 35 8.44 28.96 7.00
C LYS A 35 9.06 29.89 5.94
N TYR A 36 10.00 29.41 5.11
CA TYR A 36 10.97 30.23 4.36
C TYR A 36 10.83 30.24 2.83
N ASN A 37 10.12 29.30 2.18
CA ASN A 37 9.87 29.36 0.72
C ASN A 37 8.44 29.80 0.40
N ARG A 38 8.16 31.07 0.69
CA ARG A 38 6.81 31.65 0.69
C ARG A 38 6.15 31.80 -0.68
N GLU A 39 6.87 31.82 -1.80
CA GLU A 39 6.25 32.22 -3.08
C GLU A 39 5.78 31.04 -3.95
N ILE A 40 6.37 29.84 -3.81
CA ILE A 40 6.03 28.67 -4.64
C ILE A 40 5.11 27.69 -3.90
N MET A 41 5.11 27.67 -2.56
CA MET A 41 4.39 26.66 -1.75
C MET A 41 3.16 27.19 -0.99
N GLN A 42 2.80 28.47 -1.18
CA GLN A 42 1.64 29.07 -0.53
C GLN A 42 0.30 28.71 -1.19
N SER A 43 0.29 28.28 -2.45
CA SER A 43 -0.94 27.74 -3.03
C SER A 43 -1.14 26.29 -2.57
N ALA A 44 -2.34 25.98 -2.07
CA ALA A 44 -2.75 24.60 -1.82
C ALA A 44 -2.54 23.73 -3.07
N GLU A 45 -2.59 24.34 -4.26
CA GLU A 45 -2.39 23.70 -5.56
C GLU A 45 -0.96 23.16 -5.80
N ALA A 46 0.07 23.77 -5.22
CA ALA A 46 1.47 23.38 -5.47
C ALA A 46 1.88 22.13 -4.68
N LYS A 47 1.22 21.85 -3.54
CA LYS A 47 1.59 20.75 -2.63
C LYS A 47 1.24 19.36 -3.21
N PRO A 48 0.04 19.10 -3.76
CA PRO A 48 -0.26 17.83 -4.43
C PRO A 48 0.67 17.57 -5.64
N LEU A 49 0.99 18.63 -6.39
CA LEU A 49 1.93 18.54 -7.51
C LEU A 49 3.35 18.19 -7.04
N TYR A 50 3.80 18.78 -5.93
CA TYR A 50 5.12 18.50 -5.36
C TYR A 50 5.24 17.06 -4.83
N ILE A 51 4.18 16.53 -4.21
CA ILE A 51 4.09 15.12 -3.81
C ILE A 51 4.22 14.21 -5.03
N SER A 52 3.44 14.48 -6.08
CA SER A 52 3.44 13.70 -7.33
C SER A 52 4.81 13.73 -8.02
N THR A 53 5.45 14.90 -8.07
CA THR A 53 6.81 15.07 -8.60
C THR A 53 7.83 14.28 -7.78
N THR A 54 7.66 14.24 -6.45
CA THR A 54 8.54 13.46 -5.58
C THR A 54 8.40 11.96 -5.82
N PHE A 55 7.19 11.45 -6.08
CA PHE A 55 6.99 10.05 -6.48
C PHE A 55 7.79 9.71 -7.75
N LEU A 56 7.73 10.56 -8.78
CA LEU A 56 8.51 10.39 -10.02
C LEU A 56 10.03 10.32 -9.75
N VAL A 57 10.55 11.24 -8.93
CA VAL A 57 11.98 11.27 -8.57
C VAL A 57 12.39 10.01 -7.81
N MET A 58 11.51 9.49 -6.96
CA MET A 58 11.79 8.34 -6.11
C MET A 58 11.59 7.00 -6.83
N ALA A 59 10.81 6.94 -7.91
CA ALA A 59 10.52 5.71 -8.64
C ALA A 59 11.79 4.96 -9.09
N ASN A 60 12.81 5.68 -9.56
CA ASN A 60 14.11 5.11 -9.96
C ASN A 60 14.96 4.58 -8.78
N LYS A 61 14.51 4.74 -7.53
CA LYS A 61 15.27 4.40 -6.31
C LYS A 61 14.56 3.35 -5.46
N VAL A 62 13.44 2.83 -5.92
CA VAL A 62 12.58 1.89 -5.18
C VAL A 62 12.22 0.71 -6.06
N VAL A 63 11.83 -0.40 -5.43
CA VAL A 63 11.44 -1.65 -6.13
C VAL A 63 9.94 -1.86 -6.14
N ALA A 64 9.20 -1.07 -5.37
CA ALA A 64 7.74 -1.12 -5.26
C ALA A 64 7.21 0.14 -4.57
N PHE A 65 5.92 0.38 -4.74
CA PHE A 65 5.14 1.29 -3.91
C PHE A 65 4.29 0.49 -2.92
N LYS A 66 3.96 1.08 -1.79
CA LYS A 66 2.99 0.54 -0.82
C LYS A 66 2.06 1.64 -0.35
N SER A 67 0.77 1.35 -0.40
CA SER A 67 -0.30 2.21 0.08
C SER A 67 -1.03 1.58 1.27
N MET A 68 -1.44 2.45 2.19
CA MET A 68 -2.30 2.15 3.32
C MET A 68 -3.74 2.66 3.09
N VAL A 69 -4.16 2.87 1.83
CA VAL A 69 -5.46 3.45 1.46
C VAL A 69 -6.64 2.74 2.13
N ALA A 70 -6.61 1.41 2.18
CA ALA A 70 -7.61 0.60 2.89
C ALA A 70 -7.74 1.03 4.36
N CYS A 71 -6.62 1.33 5.01
CA CYS A 71 -6.56 1.72 6.41
C CYS A 71 -6.89 3.17 6.69
N ARG A 72 -7.03 4.01 5.65
CA ARG A 72 -7.26 5.45 5.80
C ARG A 72 -8.65 5.86 5.33
N SER A 73 -9.04 5.51 4.11
CA SER A 73 -10.32 5.91 3.51
C SER A 73 -11.12 4.74 2.92
N GLY A 74 -10.58 3.52 2.98
CA GLY A 74 -11.20 2.35 2.37
C GLY A 74 -10.87 2.16 0.89
N LEU A 75 -11.32 1.05 0.33
CA LEU A 75 -10.93 0.59 -1.01
C LEU A 75 -11.86 1.04 -2.14
N ALA A 76 -12.94 1.76 -1.81
CA ALA A 76 -13.80 2.39 -2.80
C ALA A 76 -13.13 3.67 -3.33
N ILE A 77 -12.02 3.49 -4.06
CA ILE A 77 -11.15 4.58 -4.54
C ILE A 77 -11.85 5.32 -5.67
N ASN A 78 -11.97 6.64 -5.56
CA ASN A 78 -12.46 7.48 -6.64
C ASN A 78 -11.36 7.70 -7.69
N THR A 79 -11.47 7.04 -8.84
CA THR A 79 -10.52 7.17 -9.96
C THR A 79 -10.64 8.51 -10.70
N GLU A 80 -11.75 9.21 -10.52
CA GLU A 80 -12.06 10.49 -11.17
C GLU A 80 -11.93 11.68 -10.21
N VAL A 81 -11.24 11.49 -9.08
CA VAL A 81 -11.01 12.56 -8.11
C VAL A 81 -10.33 13.76 -8.78
N THR A 82 -10.96 14.91 -8.68
CA THR A 82 -10.48 16.13 -9.32
C THR A 82 -9.37 16.76 -8.47
N LYS A 83 -8.50 17.52 -9.14
CA LYS A 83 -7.47 18.32 -8.45
C LYS A 83 -8.10 19.26 -7.40
N LYS A 84 -9.27 19.84 -7.70
CA LYS A 84 -9.99 20.73 -6.78
C LYS A 84 -10.44 20.00 -5.51
N GLU A 85 -11.04 18.82 -5.63
CA GLU A 85 -11.45 18.02 -4.47
C GLU A 85 -10.23 17.60 -3.62
N ALA A 86 -9.11 17.28 -4.28
CA ALA A 86 -7.86 16.96 -3.59
C ALA A 86 -7.27 18.17 -2.83
N GLU A 87 -7.34 19.37 -3.41
CA GLU A 87 -6.91 20.61 -2.77
C GLU A 87 -7.79 20.98 -1.57
N GLU A 88 -9.12 20.84 -1.70
CA GLU A 88 -10.06 21.01 -0.60
C GLU A 88 -9.77 20.00 0.52
N GLY A 89 -9.57 18.73 0.16
CA GLY A 89 -9.22 17.68 1.11
C GLY A 89 -7.86 17.88 1.79
N LEU A 90 -6.88 18.41 1.07
CA LEU A 90 -5.59 18.79 1.64
C LEU A 90 -5.75 19.92 2.66
N ASN A 91 -6.59 20.93 2.37
CA ASN A 91 -6.84 22.01 3.34
C ASN A 91 -7.44 21.48 4.63
N ASP A 92 -8.32 20.48 4.57
CA ASP A 92 -8.86 19.83 5.77
C ASP A 92 -7.78 19.11 6.56
N VAL A 93 -6.89 18.36 5.88
CA VAL A 93 -5.74 17.70 6.52
C VAL A 93 -4.82 18.71 7.21
N LEU A 94 -4.54 19.85 6.57
CA LEU A 94 -3.69 20.89 7.14
C LEU A 94 -4.35 21.59 8.34
N ARG A 95 -5.69 21.71 8.36
CA ARG A 95 -6.44 22.30 9.48
C ARG A 95 -6.54 21.37 10.69
N ALA A 96 -6.46 20.06 10.50
CA ALA A 96 -6.52 19.08 11.59
C ALA A 96 -5.34 19.19 12.59
N GLY A 97 -4.25 19.84 12.19
CA GLY A 97 -3.11 20.13 13.05
C GLY A 97 -2.15 18.94 13.19
N ASN A 98 -1.31 19.00 14.24
CA ASN A 98 -0.23 18.04 14.46
C ASN A 98 -0.61 16.96 15.49
N PRO A 99 -0.14 15.70 15.33
CA PRO A 99 0.69 15.21 14.22
C PRO A 99 -0.10 15.16 12.91
N LEU A 100 0.53 15.58 11.81
CA LEU A 100 -0.11 15.58 10.50
C LEU A 100 -0.41 14.13 10.10
N ARG A 101 -1.70 13.86 9.90
CA ARG A 101 -2.19 12.55 9.48
C ARG A 101 -3.11 12.75 8.29
N ILE A 102 -2.73 12.20 7.14
CA ILE A 102 -3.60 12.24 5.95
C ILE A 102 -4.81 11.35 6.21
N SER A 103 -5.99 11.96 6.30
CA SER A 103 -7.27 11.31 6.63
C SER A 103 -8.41 11.68 5.68
N ASN A 104 -8.29 12.76 4.92
CA ASN A 104 -9.33 13.16 3.97
C ASN A 104 -9.33 12.23 2.74
N LYS A 105 -10.48 11.61 2.46
CA LYS A 105 -10.64 10.63 1.39
C LYS A 105 -10.26 11.16 0.01
N SER A 106 -10.72 12.35 -0.38
CA SER A 106 -10.41 12.91 -1.71
C SER A 106 -8.91 13.10 -1.89
N PHE A 107 -8.22 13.58 -0.85
CA PHE A 107 -6.77 13.73 -0.91
C PHE A 107 -6.03 12.38 -0.91
N ILE A 108 -6.50 11.38 -0.14
CA ILE A 108 -5.95 10.02 -0.15
C ILE A 108 -6.10 9.37 -1.53
N ASP A 109 -7.30 9.40 -2.09
CA ASP A 109 -7.59 8.81 -3.39
C ASP A 109 -6.71 9.49 -4.46
N TYR A 110 -6.56 10.82 -4.41
CA TYR A 110 -5.71 11.57 -5.33
C TYR A 110 -4.23 11.18 -5.26
N ILE A 111 -3.64 11.09 -4.06
CA ILE A 111 -2.23 10.68 -3.94
C ILE A 111 -2.02 9.21 -4.31
N PHE A 112 -3.02 8.35 -4.06
CA PHE A 112 -2.99 6.94 -4.47
C PHE A 112 -2.98 6.83 -5.99
N MET A 113 -3.89 7.53 -6.68
CA MET A 113 -3.99 7.50 -8.14
C MET A 113 -2.67 7.97 -8.78
N HIS A 114 -2.10 9.08 -8.32
CA HIS A 114 -0.80 9.54 -8.84
C HIS A 114 0.35 8.58 -8.52
N ALA A 115 0.39 7.99 -7.32
CA ALA A 115 1.41 6.99 -7.01
C ALA A 115 1.25 5.74 -7.90
N LEU A 116 0.02 5.34 -8.24
CA LEU A 116 -0.27 4.22 -9.13
C LEU A 116 0.12 4.52 -10.58
N GLU A 117 -0.17 5.72 -11.09
CA GLU A 117 0.28 6.20 -12.41
C GLU A 117 1.80 6.12 -12.53
N VAL A 118 2.52 6.60 -11.51
CA VAL A 118 3.98 6.53 -11.46
C VAL A 118 4.45 5.08 -11.37
N ALA A 119 3.86 4.26 -10.50
CA ALA A 119 4.23 2.85 -10.36
C ALA A 119 4.08 2.11 -11.70
N GLN A 120 2.95 2.27 -12.40
CA GLN A 120 2.73 1.67 -13.71
C GLN A 120 3.74 2.17 -14.76
N SER A 121 4.00 3.48 -14.81
CA SER A 121 4.93 4.06 -15.79
C SER A 121 6.37 3.56 -15.66
N TYR A 122 6.73 3.06 -14.48
CA TYR A 122 8.05 2.50 -14.18
C TYR A 122 8.06 0.96 -14.08
N ASP A 123 6.95 0.28 -14.43
CA ASP A 123 6.74 -1.16 -14.21
C ASP A 123 7.07 -1.58 -12.77
N LEU A 124 6.53 -0.86 -11.78
CA LEU A 124 6.69 -1.17 -10.36
C LEU A 124 5.37 -1.66 -9.76
N PRO A 125 5.39 -2.70 -8.90
CA PRO A 125 4.18 -3.13 -8.21
C PRO A 125 3.74 -2.11 -7.17
N MET A 126 2.43 -1.94 -7.05
CA MET A 126 1.75 -1.21 -5.98
C MET A 126 1.17 -2.21 -4.98
N GLN A 127 1.78 -2.28 -3.80
CA GLN A 127 1.26 -3.07 -2.69
C GLN A 127 0.14 -2.31 -1.99
N ILE A 128 -0.97 -2.98 -1.75
CA ILE A 128 -2.07 -2.43 -0.94
C ILE A 128 -2.07 -3.17 0.38
N HIS A 129 -1.86 -2.45 1.48
CA HIS A 129 -1.98 -3.01 2.81
C HIS A 129 -3.43 -3.38 3.07
N MET A 130 -3.67 -4.63 3.43
CA MET A 130 -5.00 -5.14 3.71
C MET A 130 -5.06 -5.83 5.07
N GLY A 131 -6.27 -5.93 5.59
CA GLY A 131 -6.61 -6.84 6.66
C GLY A 131 -6.25 -6.38 8.07
N PHE A 132 -5.05 -6.65 8.56
CA PHE A 132 -4.75 -6.32 9.96
C PHE A 132 -4.44 -4.82 10.10
N GLY A 133 -5.24 -4.12 10.91
CA GLY A 133 -5.08 -2.70 11.20
C GLY A 133 -5.28 -2.38 12.67
N ASP A 134 -4.92 -1.14 13.05
CA ASP A 134 -5.15 -0.59 14.39
C ASP A 134 -6.64 -0.25 14.61
N LYS A 135 -7.01 0.21 15.81
CA LYS A 135 -8.42 0.51 16.18
C LYS A 135 -9.15 1.46 15.23
N ASP A 136 -8.43 2.33 14.54
CA ASP A 136 -9.01 3.32 13.62
C ASP A 136 -9.27 2.76 12.21
N PHE A 137 -8.93 1.48 11.98
CA PHE A 137 -9.16 0.81 10.73
C PHE A 137 -10.60 0.32 10.61
N ASP A 138 -11.39 0.96 9.74
CA ASP A 138 -12.71 0.45 9.38
C ASP A 138 -12.59 -0.71 8.40
N MET A 139 -12.59 -1.93 8.95
CA MET A 139 -12.51 -3.17 8.18
C MET A 139 -13.71 -3.36 7.22
N MET A 140 -14.84 -2.70 7.45
CA MET A 140 -16.00 -2.77 6.54
C MET A 140 -15.67 -2.17 5.17
N LEU A 141 -14.81 -1.15 5.14
CA LEU A 141 -14.40 -0.45 3.93
C LEU A 141 -13.19 -1.10 3.24
N ALA A 142 -12.65 -2.19 3.81
CA ALA A 142 -11.45 -2.87 3.34
C ALA A 142 -11.73 -4.15 2.54
N ASN A 143 -12.99 -4.40 2.17
CA ASN A 143 -13.32 -5.49 1.26
C ASN A 143 -12.69 -5.21 -0.12
N PRO A 144 -11.84 -6.10 -0.66
CA PRO A 144 -11.15 -5.88 -1.92
C PRO A 144 -12.09 -5.72 -3.11
N LEU A 145 -13.35 -6.19 -3.04
CA LEU A 145 -14.33 -5.99 -4.11
C LEU A 145 -14.62 -4.50 -4.39
N TYR A 146 -14.37 -3.60 -3.44
CA TYR A 146 -14.48 -2.17 -3.67
C TYR A 146 -13.44 -1.62 -4.69
N LEU A 147 -12.39 -2.40 -4.98
CA LEU A 147 -11.43 -2.05 -6.04
C LEU A 147 -12.01 -2.22 -7.45
N HIS A 148 -13.23 -2.73 -7.61
CA HIS A 148 -13.83 -2.98 -8.94
C HIS A 148 -13.70 -1.78 -9.88
N ASN A 149 -14.05 -0.56 -9.43
CA ASN A 149 -13.94 0.63 -10.29
C ASN A 149 -12.50 0.93 -10.73
N LEU A 150 -11.51 0.71 -9.85
CA LEU A 150 -10.10 0.85 -10.21
C LEU A 150 -9.65 -0.21 -11.21
N LEU A 151 -10.12 -1.46 -11.04
CA LEU A 151 -9.76 -2.59 -11.89
C LEU A 151 -10.39 -2.51 -13.28
N GLU A 152 -11.56 -1.91 -13.41
CA GLU A 152 -12.23 -1.64 -14.69
C GLU A 152 -11.70 -0.39 -15.41
N ASP A 153 -10.92 0.45 -14.72
CA ASP A 153 -10.31 1.62 -15.34
C ASP A 153 -9.15 1.20 -16.25
N LYS A 154 -9.40 1.35 -17.57
CA LYS A 154 -8.46 0.97 -18.62
C LYS A 154 -7.11 1.66 -18.53
N ARG A 155 -7.01 2.82 -17.86
CA ARG A 155 -5.74 3.51 -17.62
C ARG A 155 -4.77 2.66 -16.79
N PHE A 156 -5.30 1.72 -15.98
CA PHE A 156 -4.52 0.95 -15.00
C PHE A 156 -4.47 -0.56 -15.28
N ASN A 157 -4.79 -0.97 -16.51
CA ASN A 157 -4.77 -2.39 -16.91
C ASN A 157 -3.38 -3.02 -16.85
N ASP A 158 -2.33 -2.23 -17.06
CA ASP A 158 -0.94 -2.70 -17.05
C ASP A 158 -0.29 -2.59 -15.67
N SER A 159 -1.04 -2.14 -14.66
CA SER A 159 -0.54 -2.04 -13.29
C SER A 159 -0.31 -3.43 -12.68
N ARG A 160 0.46 -3.48 -11.60
CA ARG A 160 0.62 -4.69 -10.77
C ARG A 160 0.20 -4.37 -9.35
N LEU A 161 -1.04 -4.71 -9.01
CA LEU A 161 -1.60 -4.52 -7.68
C LEU A 161 -1.35 -5.77 -6.84
N VAL A 162 -0.64 -5.64 -5.73
CA VAL A 162 -0.38 -6.75 -4.80
C VAL A 162 -1.21 -6.54 -3.53
N LEU A 163 -2.25 -7.34 -3.34
CA LEU A 163 -3.09 -7.31 -2.13
C LEU A 163 -2.40 -8.09 -1.02
N LEU A 164 -2.00 -7.41 0.04
CA LEU A 164 -1.19 -8.00 1.09
C LEU A 164 -2.01 -8.79 2.11
N HIS A 165 -1.33 -9.58 2.94
CA HIS A 165 -1.89 -10.11 4.18
C HIS A 165 -3.12 -11.01 4.04
N ALA A 166 -3.13 -11.78 2.94
CA ALA A 166 -4.22 -12.64 2.51
C ALA A 166 -5.54 -11.89 2.31
N SER A 167 -5.48 -10.55 2.23
CA SER A 167 -6.65 -9.67 2.38
C SER A 167 -7.54 -10.05 3.57
N TYR A 168 -7.00 -10.67 4.62
CA TYR A 168 -7.80 -11.25 5.71
C TYR A 168 -8.75 -10.21 6.32
N PRO A 169 -10.04 -10.48 6.53
CA PRO A 169 -10.72 -11.78 6.40
C PRO A 169 -11.28 -12.09 4.99
N PHE A 170 -10.99 -11.26 3.99
CA PHE A 170 -11.54 -11.29 2.63
C PHE A 170 -10.71 -12.11 1.63
N SER A 171 -10.12 -13.23 2.07
CA SER A 171 -9.25 -14.06 1.21
C SER A 171 -9.99 -14.65 0.01
N LYS A 172 -11.29 -14.91 0.14
CA LYS A 172 -12.14 -15.44 -0.93
C LYS A 172 -12.35 -14.42 -2.04
N GLU A 173 -12.69 -13.20 -1.65
CA GLU A 173 -12.88 -12.08 -2.55
C GLU A 173 -11.58 -11.74 -3.27
N ALA A 174 -10.46 -11.72 -2.56
CA ALA A 174 -9.14 -11.50 -3.15
C ALA A 174 -8.77 -12.61 -4.15
N SER A 175 -9.05 -13.88 -3.81
CA SER A 175 -8.87 -15.02 -4.72
C SER A 175 -9.67 -14.85 -6.01
N HIS A 176 -10.94 -14.44 -5.89
CA HIS A 176 -11.79 -14.16 -7.03
C HIS A 176 -11.21 -13.05 -7.92
N LEU A 177 -10.81 -11.92 -7.35
CA LEU A 177 -10.22 -10.82 -8.13
C LEU A 177 -8.93 -11.23 -8.85
N ALA A 178 -8.03 -11.96 -8.20
CA ALA A 178 -6.79 -12.43 -8.84
C ALA A 178 -7.04 -13.40 -10.01
N SER A 179 -8.14 -14.16 -9.94
CA SER A 179 -8.58 -15.05 -11.02
C SER A 179 -9.18 -14.28 -12.21
N ALA A 180 -9.88 -13.18 -11.95
CA ALA A 180 -10.59 -12.40 -12.97
C ALA A 180 -9.72 -11.32 -13.63
N TYR A 181 -8.83 -10.67 -12.86
CA TYR A 181 -8.09 -9.49 -13.28
C TYR A 181 -6.59 -9.79 -13.46
N PRO A 182 -6.00 -9.57 -14.64
CA PRO A 182 -4.57 -9.82 -14.89
C PRO A 182 -3.66 -9.01 -13.96
N GLN A 183 -4.05 -7.80 -13.60
CA GLN A 183 -3.27 -6.89 -12.76
C GLN A 183 -3.24 -7.21 -11.26
N VAL A 184 -4.06 -8.17 -10.78
CA VAL A 184 -4.18 -8.47 -9.34
C VAL A 184 -3.32 -9.67 -8.93
N TYR A 185 -2.47 -9.45 -7.92
CA TYR A 185 -1.59 -10.41 -7.26
C TYR A 185 -1.89 -10.45 -5.77
N LEU A 186 -1.55 -11.56 -5.12
CA LEU A 186 -1.89 -11.81 -3.72
C LEU A 186 -0.65 -12.15 -2.92
N ASP A 187 -0.51 -11.52 -1.76
CA ASP A 187 0.43 -11.93 -0.72
C ASP A 187 -0.33 -12.44 0.50
N PHE A 188 0.27 -13.37 1.25
CA PHE A 188 -0.29 -13.89 2.50
C PHE A 188 0.65 -13.75 3.70
N GLY A 189 1.60 -12.83 3.60
CA GLY A 189 2.47 -12.46 4.71
C GLY A 189 1.74 -11.77 5.85
N PHE A 190 2.33 -11.73 7.04
CA PHE A 190 1.67 -11.32 8.28
C PHE A 190 0.55 -12.27 8.76
N ALA A 191 -0.39 -12.68 7.89
CA ALA A 191 -1.38 -13.73 8.21
C ALA A 191 -0.67 -14.99 8.75
N ILE A 192 0.53 -15.25 8.23
CA ILE A 192 1.55 -16.11 8.82
C ILE A 192 2.64 -15.22 9.43
N PRO A 193 2.94 -15.31 10.74
CA PRO A 193 2.46 -16.28 11.73
C PRO A 193 1.29 -15.76 12.60
N LYS A 194 0.63 -14.66 12.23
CA LYS A 194 -0.34 -13.97 13.13
C LYS A 194 -1.57 -14.79 13.47
N LEU A 195 -2.10 -15.56 12.52
CA LEU A 195 -3.31 -16.35 12.69
C LEU A 195 -3.04 -17.64 13.48
N SER A 196 -4.10 -18.26 13.99
CA SER A 196 -4.03 -19.62 14.50
C SER A 196 -3.55 -20.58 13.41
N PHE A 197 -3.03 -21.76 13.78
CA PHE A 197 -2.58 -22.75 12.80
C PHE A 197 -3.65 -23.07 11.75
N HIS A 198 -4.90 -23.26 12.19
CA HIS A 198 -6.03 -23.45 11.30
C HIS A 198 -6.30 -22.21 10.42
N GLY A 199 -6.23 -21.01 10.99
CA GLY A 199 -6.42 -19.75 10.24
C GLY A 199 -5.35 -19.52 9.18
N MET A 200 -4.09 -19.86 9.45
CA MET A 200 -2.99 -19.81 8.49
C MET A 200 -3.27 -20.74 7.29
N ILE A 201 -3.59 -22.01 7.56
CA ILE A 201 -3.91 -22.99 6.50
C ILE A 201 -5.14 -22.56 5.71
N SER A 202 -6.20 -22.14 6.41
CA SER A 202 -7.47 -21.76 5.78
C SER A 202 -7.28 -20.56 4.85
N SER A 203 -6.59 -19.51 5.30
CA SER A 203 -6.35 -18.30 4.50
C SER A 203 -5.59 -18.63 3.21
N VAL A 204 -4.53 -19.45 3.29
CA VAL A 204 -3.77 -19.87 2.10
C VAL A 204 -4.64 -20.73 1.16
N LYS A 205 -5.43 -21.66 1.69
CA LYS A 205 -6.35 -22.48 0.89
C LYS A 205 -7.42 -21.64 0.19
N GLU A 206 -7.95 -20.62 0.85
CA GLU A 206 -8.95 -19.73 0.25
C GLU A 206 -8.35 -18.88 -0.87
N LEU A 207 -7.12 -18.35 -0.69
CA LEU A 207 -6.42 -17.65 -1.78
C LEU A 207 -6.20 -18.56 -2.99
N LEU A 208 -5.75 -19.80 -2.76
CA LEU A 208 -5.46 -20.77 -3.83
C LEU A 208 -6.72 -21.44 -4.41
N LYS A 209 -7.93 -21.09 -3.93
CA LYS A 209 -9.18 -21.67 -4.41
C LYS A 209 -9.47 -21.31 -5.86
N LEU A 210 -9.24 -20.05 -6.24
CA LEU A 210 -9.44 -19.53 -7.59
C LEU A 210 -8.19 -18.86 -8.17
N ALA A 211 -7.34 -18.26 -7.33
CA ALA A 211 -6.19 -17.51 -7.81
C ALA A 211 -5.16 -18.43 -8.50
N PRO A 212 -4.64 -18.02 -9.67
CA PRO A 212 -3.49 -18.70 -10.28
C PRO A 212 -2.29 -18.74 -9.33
N MET A 213 -1.64 -19.89 -9.20
CA MET A 213 -0.50 -20.05 -8.28
C MET A 213 0.65 -19.06 -8.55
N ASN A 214 0.87 -18.70 -9.82
CA ASN A 214 1.89 -17.72 -10.22
C ASN A 214 1.57 -16.27 -9.82
N LYS A 215 0.38 -16.00 -9.27
CA LYS A 215 -0.03 -14.70 -8.75
C LYS A 215 -0.04 -14.64 -7.22
N VAL A 216 0.25 -15.74 -6.54
CA VAL A 216 0.24 -15.83 -5.07
C VAL A 216 1.68 -15.92 -4.56
N MET A 217 2.06 -15.03 -3.64
CA MET A 217 3.41 -14.91 -3.11
C MET A 217 3.43 -14.82 -1.58
N PHE A 218 4.61 -15.00 -1.00
CA PHE A 218 4.82 -14.94 0.44
C PHE A 218 5.75 -13.77 0.80
N SER A 219 5.39 -13.06 1.85
CA SER A 219 6.25 -12.14 2.60
C SER A 219 6.13 -12.45 4.09
N THR A 220 7.05 -11.95 4.91
CA THR A 220 6.96 -12.15 6.37
C THR A 220 6.21 -11.02 7.07
N ASP A 221 6.18 -9.82 6.47
CA ASP A 221 5.84 -8.53 7.12
C ASP A 221 6.58 -8.29 8.44
N ALA A 222 7.71 -8.97 8.64
CA ALA A 222 8.48 -8.91 9.87
C ALA A 222 9.20 -7.56 10.00
N ILE A 223 9.30 -7.07 11.23
CA ILE A 223 10.03 -5.85 11.59
C ILE A 223 10.93 -6.10 12.80
N ALA A 224 11.89 -5.19 12.99
CA ALA A 224 12.80 -5.10 14.14
C ALA A 224 13.85 -6.22 14.29
N PHE A 225 13.45 -7.49 14.40
CA PHE A 225 14.35 -8.60 14.79
C PHE A 225 14.39 -9.71 13.74
N ALA A 226 15.56 -10.32 13.53
CA ALA A 226 15.77 -11.37 12.51
C ALA A 226 14.92 -12.62 12.79
N GLU A 227 14.67 -12.91 14.07
CA GLU A 227 13.85 -14.00 14.57
C GLU A 227 12.40 -13.92 14.06
N ALA A 228 11.88 -12.71 13.84
CA ALA A 228 10.55 -12.54 13.28
C ALA A 228 10.49 -13.00 11.81
N PHE A 229 11.56 -12.78 11.03
CA PHE A 229 11.68 -13.28 9.67
C PHE A 229 11.81 -14.80 9.65
N TYR A 230 12.66 -15.34 10.53
CA TYR A 230 12.84 -16.79 10.69
C TYR A 230 11.53 -17.48 11.08
N LEU A 231 10.80 -16.94 12.06
CA LEU A 231 9.53 -17.50 12.50
C LEU A 231 8.48 -17.50 11.38
N GLY A 232 8.39 -16.42 10.60
CA GLY A 232 7.50 -16.35 9.44
C GLY A 232 7.79 -17.47 8.44
N LEU A 233 9.06 -17.68 8.10
CA LEU A 233 9.48 -18.75 7.19
C LEU A 233 9.24 -20.15 7.79
N ALA A 234 9.61 -20.39 9.04
CA ALA A 234 9.40 -21.68 9.70
C ALA A 234 7.91 -22.05 9.78
N LYS A 235 7.02 -21.08 10.00
CA LYS A 235 5.57 -21.30 9.98
C LYS A 235 5.04 -21.54 8.56
N LEU A 236 5.61 -20.89 7.55
CA LEU A 236 5.28 -21.17 6.16
C LEU A 236 5.57 -22.63 5.79
N GLU A 237 6.77 -23.12 6.13
CA GLU A 237 7.17 -24.49 5.83
C GLU A 237 6.21 -25.51 6.45
N LEU A 238 5.81 -25.29 7.72
CA LEU A 238 4.85 -26.14 8.43
C LEU A 238 3.46 -26.20 7.79
N ILE A 239 3.02 -25.14 7.10
CA ILE A 239 1.69 -25.16 6.46
C ILE A 239 1.73 -25.68 5.02
N LEU A 240 2.88 -25.60 4.35
CA LEU A 240 3.06 -26.10 2.98
C LEU A 240 3.45 -27.58 2.94
N TYR A 241 4.16 -28.05 3.98
CA TYR A 241 4.63 -29.43 4.13
C TYR A 241 4.19 -30.00 5.49
N PRO A 242 2.88 -30.25 5.67
CA PRO A 242 2.33 -30.70 6.96
C PRO A 242 2.74 -32.12 7.35
#